data_AF-A0A2J2HBK1-F1
#
_entry.id   AF-A0A2J2HBK1-F1
#
_cell.length_a   1.000
_cell.length_b   1.000
_cell.length_c   1.000
_cell.angle_alpha   90.00
_cell.angle_beta   90.00
_cell.angle_gamma   90.00
#
_symmetry.space_group_name_H-M   'P 1'
#
loop_
_entity.id
_entity.type
_entity.pdbx_description
1 polymer ?
#
loop_
_entity_poly.entity_id
_entity_poly.type
_entity_poly.pdbx_seq_one_letter_code
_entity_poly.pdbx_strand_id
1 'polypeptide(L)'
;MDRYIDKIKERLEPALRPVEKPPTIEEVLEHVSTRGVLRGPVDWAFPAWMLYVEYATQEIIKTFRLSEDEKRQLIHFRDIMKKLLLKAWIQTKEKLKAVYKAIKNGTYRIEGDRLYAPDGWMYMGKTFYIHINGISASTRFPDVLKLPEEKIKLLQIGWRASDETEAKMRPSMSTSQPWQVFAWAVVRNGALYIRVDRVILTREGVSVVIRMIARSWKQKWSKDEAITLVMNHFKHGEWTPLFTMWLGDGEANNNATLRGKYVVIASKEPKKIGKPIGRYEAVIASGTEAFAKLRDAAGVYGTLLDALRSHKWNYIKMLADDAPNKKKKTRNNGTKAEPDIKPVPIEKNRRKDETAQNHHEAGTEKTYYAA
;
A
#
# COMPACT_ATOMS: atom_id res chain seq x y z
N MET A 1 6.58 9.73 -30.37
CA MET A 1 6.57 10.80 -29.35
C MET A 1 5.13 11.26 -29.10
N ASP A 2 4.34 11.47 -30.16
CA ASP A 2 2.96 11.95 -30.11
C ASP A 2 2.01 11.09 -29.25
N ARG A 3 2.12 9.75 -29.34
CA ARG A 3 1.34 8.82 -28.51
C ARG A 3 1.50 9.04 -26.99
N TYR A 4 2.63 9.58 -26.53
CA TYR A 4 2.81 9.90 -25.10
C TYR A 4 2.11 11.20 -24.73
N ILE A 5 2.16 12.20 -25.60
CA ILE A 5 1.48 13.47 -25.40
C ILE A 5 -0.04 13.29 -25.37
N ASP A 6 -0.60 12.49 -26.27
CA ASP A 6 -2.03 12.20 -26.28
C ASP A 6 -2.46 11.50 -24.99
N LYS A 7 -1.70 10.51 -24.53
CA LYS A 7 -1.91 9.87 -23.22
C LYS A 7 -1.83 10.85 -22.05
N ILE A 8 -0.99 11.87 -22.12
CA ILE A 8 -0.87 12.87 -21.06
C ILE A 8 -2.10 13.79 -21.07
N LYS A 9 -2.51 14.26 -22.25
CA LYS A 9 -3.74 15.05 -22.42
C LYS A 9 -4.95 14.30 -21.87
N GLU A 10 -5.13 13.04 -22.26
CA GLU A 10 -6.20 12.15 -21.78
C GLU A 10 -6.26 12.03 -20.25
N ARG A 11 -5.11 12.15 -19.56
CA ARG A 11 -5.05 12.09 -18.10
C ARG A 11 -5.09 13.45 -17.42
N LEU A 12 -4.66 14.53 -18.09
CA LEU A 12 -4.72 15.89 -17.57
C LEU A 12 -6.16 16.41 -17.51
N GLU A 13 -6.98 16.08 -18.52
CA GLU A 13 -8.40 16.47 -18.56
C GLU A 13 -9.18 16.02 -17.31
N PRO A 14 -9.19 14.73 -16.90
CA PRO A 14 -9.86 14.33 -15.66
C PRO A 14 -9.19 14.88 -14.39
N ALA A 15 -7.88 15.17 -14.42
CA ALA A 15 -7.17 15.75 -13.29
C ALA A 15 -7.52 17.23 -13.05
N LEU A 16 -7.78 18.00 -14.11
CA LEU A 16 -8.11 19.42 -14.06
C LEU A 16 -9.61 19.71 -14.15
N ARG A 17 -10.44 18.67 -14.27
CA ARG A 17 -11.90 18.80 -14.33
C ARG A 17 -12.43 19.57 -13.10
N PRO A 18 -13.31 20.57 -13.30
CA PRO A 18 -13.99 21.23 -12.19
C PRO A 18 -14.78 20.23 -11.35
N VAL A 19 -14.90 20.52 -10.07
CA VAL A 19 -15.67 19.72 -9.12
C VAL A 19 -16.90 20.54 -8.72
N GLU A 20 -18.09 19.99 -8.96
CA GLU A 20 -19.35 20.69 -8.66
C GLU A 20 -19.61 20.84 -7.15
N LYS A 21 -19.26 19.80 -6.39
CA LYS A 21 -19.44 19.76 -4.93
C LYS A 21 -18.18 19.19 -4.25
N PRO A 22 -17.74 19.76 -3.13
CA PRO A 22 -16.68 19.16 -2.32
C PRO A 22 -17.01 17.69 -1.97
N PRO A 23 -16.00 16.81 -1.83
CA PRO A 23 -16.23 15.44 -1.41
C PRO A 23 -17.00 15.35 -0.09
N THR A 24 -17.90 14.40 0.02
CA THR A 24 -18.49 14.02 1.32
C THR A 24 -17.64 12.96 2.00
N ILE A 25 -17.80 12.76 3.32
CA ILE A 25 -17.06 11.71 4.00
C ILE A 25 -17.50 10.33 3.53
N GLU A 26 -18.79 10.14 3.23
CA GLU A 26 -19.36 8.89 2.74
C GLU A 26 -18.70 8.46 1.42
N GLU A 27 -18.59 9.37 0.45
CA GLU A 27 -17.91 9.13 -0.83
C GLU A 27 -16.44 8.75 -0.63
N VAL A 28 -15.75 9.47 0.26
CA VAL A 28 -14.34 9.22 0.57
C VAL A 28 -14.15 7.83 1.18
N LEU A 29 -15.01 7.44 2.12
CA LEU A 29 -14.94 6.13 2.76
C LEU A 29 -15.32 5.00 1.80
N GLU A 30 -16.27 5.21 0.89
CA GLU A 30 -16.58 4.27 -0.18
C GLU A 30 -15.35 4.01 -1.04
N HIS A 31 -14.67 5.07 -1.49
CA HIS A 31 -13.44 4.93 -2.29
C HIS A 31 -12.32 4.21 -1.53
N VAL A 32 -12.09 4.54 -0.25
CA VAL A 32 -11.04 3.90 0.56
C VAL A 32 -11.36 2.44 0.84
N SER A 33 -12.62 2.11 1.12
CA SER A 33 -13.06 0.76 1.46
C SER A 33 -13.19 -0.20 0.29
N THR A 34 -13.32 0.32 -0.93
CA THR A 34 -13.44 -0.49 -2.16
C THR A 34 -12.13 -0.53 -2.96
N ARG A 35 -11.42 0.59 -3.06
CA ARG A 35 -10.23 0.74 -3.91
C ARG A 35 -8.94 0.98 -3.15
N GLY A 36 -9.01 1.35 -1.87
CA GLY A 36 -7.85 1.68 -1.04
C GLY A 36 -7.17 3.01 -1.34
N VAL A 37 -7.41 3.59 -2.51
CA VAL A 37 -6.79 4.84 -2.99
C VAL A 37 -7.83 5.91 -3.24
N LEU A 38 -7.46 7.16 -2.94
CA LEU A 38 -8.21 8.34 -3.37
C LEU A 38 -7.62 8.85 -4.69
N ARG A 39 -8.46 8.82 -5.74
CA ARG A 39 -8.13 9.35 -7.06
C ARG A 39 -9.34 10.05 -7.66
N GLY A 40 -9.09 11.16 -8.34
CA GLY A 40 -10.13 12.04 -8.88
C GLY A 40 -9.54 13.35 -9.38
N PRO A 41 -10.35 14.35 -9.76
CA PRO A 41 -9.87 15.68 -10.03
C PRO A 41 -9.03 16.24 -8.87
N VAL A 42 -8.07 17.12 -9.16
CA VAL A 42 -7.18 17.69 -8.14
C VAL A 42 -7.94 18.39 -7.02
N ASP A 43 -9.04 19.06 -7.37
CA ASP A 43 -9.93 19.76 -6.44
C ASP A 43 -10.89 18.84 -5.67
N TRP A 44 -10.87 17.53 -5.96
CA TRP A 44 -11.57 16.51 -5.18
C TRP A 44 -10.59 15.67 -4.36
N ALA A 45 -9.51 15.19 -4.97
CA ALA A 45 -8.57 14.25 -4.35
C ALA A 45 -7.87 14.83 -3.11
N PHE A 46 -7.42 16.09 -3.15
CA PHE A 46 -6.78 16.71 -1.98
C PHE A 46 -7.77 16.97 -0.83
N PRO A 47 -8.96 17.57 -1.07
CA PRO A 47 -10.00 17.65 -0.04
C PRO A 47 -10.41 16.29 0.52
N ALA A 48 -10.56 15.26 -0.32
CA ALA A 48 -10.88 13.90 0.10
C ALA A 48 -9.82 13.34 1.05
N TRP A 49 -8.53 13.54 0.75
CA TRP A 49 -7.43 13.16 1.64
C TRP A 49 -7.50 13.88 2.99
N MET A 50 -7.79 15.19 3.00
CA MET A 50 -7.90 15.96 4.24
C MET A 50 -9.10 15.51 5.09
N LEU A 51 -10.23 15.20 4.47
CA LEU A 51 -11.42 14.62 5.14
C LEU A 51 -11.12 13.24 5.72
N TYR A 52 -10.45 12.37 4.97
CA TYR A 52 -10.07 11.05 5.46
C TYR A 52 -9.13 11.14 6.67
N VAL A 53 -8.13 12.03 6.63
CA VAL A 53 -7.19 12.23 7.75
C VAL A 53 -7.94 12.70 9.00
N GLU A 54 -8.91 13.60 8.85
CA GLU A 54 -9.78 14.03 9.95
C GLU A 54 -10.57 12.86 10.52
N TYR A 55 -11.27 12.11 9.66
CA TYR A 55 -12.06 10.94 10.03
C TYR A 55 -11.22 9.90 10.76
N ALA A 56 -10.09 9.46 10.17
CA ALA A 56 -9.26 8.40 10.73
C ALA A 56 -8.72 8.77 12.12
N THR A 57 -8.32 10.02 12.32
CA THR A 57 -7.91 10.51 13.64
C THR A 57 -9.05 10.44 14.65
N GLN A 58 -10.25 10.89 14.28
CA GLN A 58 -11.41 10.85 15.18
C GLN A 58 -11.82 9.42 15.52
N GLU A 59 -11.85 8.52 14.54
CA GLU A 59 -12.19 7.12 14.77
C GLU A 59 -11.17 6.43 15.65
N ILE A 60 -9.86 6.66 15.44
CA ILE A 60 -8.83 6.12 16.34
C ILE A 60 -9.04 6.61 17.79
N ILE A 61 -9.35 7.89 17.99
CA ILE A 61 -9.61 8.44 19.33
C ILE A 61 -10.84 7.79 19.99
N LYS A 62 -11.89 7.50 19.21
CA LYS A 62 -13.10 6.83 19.70
C LYS A 62 -12.87 5.35 20.01
N THR A 63 -12.08 4.67 19.18
CA THR A 63 -11.88 3.22 19.26
C THR A 63 -10.85 2.82 20.30
N PHE A 64 -9.81 3.62 20.51
CA PHE A 64 -8.68 3.28 21.36
C PHE A 64 -8.65 4.14 22.62
N ARG A 65 -8.33 3.51 23.76
CA ARG A 65 -8.11 4.23 25.01
C ARG A 65 -6.75 4.93 24.97
N LEU A 66 -6.76 6.20 24.60
CA LEU A 66 -5.58 7.07 24.55
C LEU A 66 -5.50 7.97 25.78
N SER A 67 -4.28 8.23 26.26
CA SER A 67 -4.05 9.31 27.23
C SER A 67 -4.29 10.67 26.58
N GLU A 68 -4.46 11.73 27.39
CA GLU A 68 -4.62 13.08 26.86
C GLU A 68 -3.41 13.52 26.03
N ASP A 69 -2.20 13.12 26.41
CA ASP A 69 -0.97 13.39 25.67
C ASP A 69 -0.96 12.70 24.31
N GLU A 70 -1.45 11.46 24.24
CA GLU A 70 -1.54 10.69 23.00
C GLU A 70 -2.61 11.24 22.05
N LYS A 71 -3.76 11.65 22.59
CA LYS A 71 -4.78 12.38 21.82
C LYS A 71 -4.20 13.66 21.23
N ARG A 72 -3.48 14.45 22.04
CA ARG A 72 -2.82 15.68 21.56
C ARG A 72 -1.79 15.40 20.46
N GLN A 73 -0.99 14.34 20.60
CA GLN A 73 -0.04 13.92 19.56
C GLN A 73 -0.75 13.54 18.26
N LEU A 74 -1.83 12.76 18.33
CA LEU A 74 -2.58 12.33 17.14
C LEU A 74 -3.30 13.50 16.45
N ILE A 75 -3.89 14.41 17.23
CA ILE A 75 -4.50 15.65 16.73
C ILE A 75 -3.44 16.54 16.05
N HIS A 76 -2.27 16.68 16.66
CA HIS A 76 -1.17 17.44 16.05
C HIS A 76 -0.68 16.79 14.74
N PHE A 77 -0.58 15.46 14.69
CA PHE A 77 -0.28 14.73 13.45
C PHE A 77 -1.30 15.03 12.34
N ARG A 78 -2.59 14.98 12.67
CA ARG A 78 -3.70 15.31 11.76
C ARG A 78 -3.56 16.73 11.18
N ASP A 79 -3.32 17.71 12.04
CA ASP A 79 -3.21 19.12 11.64
C ASP A 79 -2.01 19.37 10.74
N ILE A 80 -0.88 18.73 11.04
CA ILE A 80 0.31 18.75 10.18
C ILE A 80 0.00 18.12 8.81
N MET A 81 -0.63 16.95 8.78
CA MET A 81 -1.01 16.29 7.52
C MET A 81 -1.92 17.17 6.66
N LYS A 82 -2.98 17.75 7.25
CA LYS A 82 -3.89 18.66 6.54
C LYS A 82 -3.17 19.90 6.00
N LYS A 83 -2.26 20.48 6.79
CA LYS A 83 -1.43 21.62 6.34
C LYS A 83 -0.51 21.25 5.17
N LEU A 84 0.12 20.08 5.20
CA LEU A 84 0.94 19.59 4.09
C LEU A 84 0.11 19.35 2.83
N LEU A 85 -1.05 18.71 2.96
CA LEU A 85 -1.97 18.45 1.86
C LEU A 85 -2.48 19.75 1.23
N LEU A 86 -2.84 20.76 2.03
CA LEU A 86 -3.29 22.06 1.52
C LEU A 86 -2.20 22.77 0.70
N LYS A 87 -0.95 22.79 1.20
CA LYS A 87 0.18 23.37 0.44
C LYS A 87 0.44 22.60 -0.85
N ALA A 88 0.38 21.27 -0.79
CA ALA A 88 0.62 20.42 -1.95
C ALA A 88 -0.51 20.53 -2.98
N TRP A 89 -1.74 20.78 -2.54
CA TRP A 89 -2.88 21.02 -3.41
C TRP A 89 -2.62 22.24 -4.31
N ILE A 90 -2.24 23.38 -3.71
CA ILE A 90 -1.92 24.62 -4.44
C ILE A 90 -0.80 24.36 -5.47
N GLN A 91 0.32 23.80 -5.03
CA GLN A 91 1.47 23.53 -5.91
C GLN A 91 1.11 22.55 -7.04
N THR A 92 0.27 21.54 -6.77
CA THR A 92 -0.16 20.56 -7.78
C THR A 92 -1.00 21.23 -8.85
N LYS A 93 -1.94 22.10 -8.47
CA LYS A 93 -2.79 22.84 -9.43
C LYS A 93 -1.95 23.70 -10.36
N GLU A 94 -1.00 24.45 -9.81
CA GLU A 94 -0.08 25.29 -10.59
C GLU A 94 0.70 24.46 -11.61
N LYS A 95 1.32 23.37 -11.15
CA LYS A 95 2.12 22.49 -12.01
C LYS A 95 1.29 21.79 -13.10
N LEU A 96 0.11 21.29 -12.79
CA LEU A 96 -0.76 20.66 -13.78
C LEU A 96 -1.22 21.66 -14.85
N LYS A 97 -1.61 22.88 -14.44
CA LYS A 97 -1.99 23.96 -15.38
C LYS A 97 -0.81 24.39 -16.26
N ALA A 98 0.39 24.49 -15.70
CA ALA A 98 1.60 24.83 -16.44
C ALA A 98 1.91 23.77 -17.51
N VAL A 99 1.86 22.48 -17.16
CA VAL A 99 2.05 21.38 -18.12
C VAL A 99 0.96 21.40 -19.19
N TYR A 100 -0.30 21.56 -18.81
CA TYR A 100 -1.41 21.63 -19.76
C TYR A 100 -1.25 22.78 -20.76
N LYS A 101 -0.92 23.98 -20.28
CA LYS A 101 -0.66 25.16 -21.13
C LYS A 101 0.52 24.94 -22.05
N ALA A 102 1.61 24.34 -21.55
CA ALA A 102 2.80 24.07 -22.35
C ALA A 102 2.49 23.09 -23.48
N ILE A 103 1.72 22.02 -23.21
CA ILE A 103 1.27 21.06 -24.23
C ILE A 103 0.35 21.73 -25.25
N LYS A 104 -0.62 22.53 -24.81
CA LYS A 104 -1.56 23.23 -25.68
C LYS A 104 -0.86 24.22 -26.62
N ASN A 105 0.16 24.91 -26.13
CA ASN A 105 0.86 25.94 -26.87
C ASN A 105 2.10 25.42 -27.63
N GLY A 106 2.44 24.14 -27.50
CA GLY A 106 3.65 23.57 -28.10
C GLY A 106 4.96 24.06 -27.47
N THR A 107 4.93 24.64 -26.27
CA THR A 107 6.10 25.25 -25.60
C THR A 107 6.78 24.32 -24.60
N TYR A 108 6.61 23.00 -24.75
CA TYR A 108 7.21 21.99 -23.87
C TYR A 108 8.46 21.39 -24.51
N ARG A 109 9.34 20.83 -23.67
CA ARG A 109 10.52 20.09 -24.13
C ARG A 109 10.51 18.69 -23.54
N ILE A 110 10.87 17.68 -24.31
CA ILE A 110 11.00 16.30 -23.84
C ILE A 110 12.47 15.92 -23.81
N GLU A 111 12.94 15.40 -22.66
CA GLU A 111 14.25 14.76 -22.55
C GLU A 111 14.11 13.45 -21.80
N GLY A 112 14.45 12.33 -22.45
CA GLY A 112 14.21 10.99 -21.91
C GLY A 112 12.75 10.81 -21.48
N ASP A 113 12.56 10.32 -20.25
CA ASP A 113 11.23 10.12 -19.66
C ASP A 113 10.67 11.37 -18.97
N ARG A 114 11.12 12.59 -19.32
CA ARG A 114 10.68 13.84 -18.69
C ARG A 114 10.12 14.82 -19.70
N LEU A 115 8.98 15.40 -19.36
CA LEU A 115 8.40 16.57 -20.03
C LEU A 115 8.65 17.79 -19.17
N TYR A 116 9.30 18.79 -19.75
CA TYR A 116 9.59 20.08 -19.15
C TYR A 116 8.60 21.13 -19.64
N ALA A 117 8.03 21.86 -18.71
CA ALA A 117 7.22 23.05 -18.88
C ALA A 117 7.88 24.21 -18.11
N PRO A 118 7.53 25.49 -18.40
CA PRO A 118 8.17 26.64 -17.75
C PRO A 118 8.23 26.57 -16.21
N ASP A 119 7.17 26.07 -15.55
CA ASP A 119 7.05 26.04 -14.09
C ASP A 119 7.21 24.64 -13.46
N GLY A 120 7.76 23.68 -14.22
CA GLY A 120 8.05 22.36 -13.69
C GLY A 120 8.22 21.27 -14.73
N TRP A 121 8.35 20.04 -14.26
CA TRP A 121 8.48 18.88 -15.13
C TRP A 121 7.61 17.73 -14.65
N MET A 122 7.24 16.87 -15.58
CA MET A 122 6.46 15.66 -15.38
C MET A 122 7.28 14.46 -15.82
N TYR A 123 7.27 13.40 -15.02
CA TYR A 123 7.80 12.11 -15.43
C TYR A 123 6.77 11.34 -16.27
N MET A 124 7.21 10.70 -17.36
CA MET A 124 6.39 10.04 -18.39
C MET A 124 6.76 8.57 -18.62
N GLY A 125 7.32 7.89 -17.62
CA GLY A 125 7.62 6.47 -17.72
C GLY A 125 6.39 5.56 -17.55
N LYS A 126 6.56 4.42 -16.88
CA LYS A 126 5.44 3.49 -16.58
C LYS A 126 4.29 4.17 -15.82
N THR A 127 4.63 5.09 -14.94
CA THR A 127 3.69 5.90 -14.16
C THR A 127 3.96 7.36 -14.46
N PHE A 128 2.91 8.13 -14.72
CA PHE A 128 3.00 9.56 -14.98
C PHE A 128 2.88 10.28 -13.65
N TYR A 129 3.81 11.17 -13.30
CA TYR A 129 3.72 11.89 -12.04
C TYR A 129 4.44 13.24 -12.07
N ILE A 130 4.04 14.11 -11.15
CA ILE A 130 4.68 15.40 -10.87
C ILE A 130 5.27 15.36 -9.46
N HIS A 131 6.50 15.84 -9.29
CA HIS A 131 7.11 15.98 -7.98
C HIS A 131 6.59 17.19 -7.22
N ILE A 132 6.41 17.01 -5.92
CA ILE A 132 6.02 18.05 -4.98
C ILE A 132 7.26 18.45 -4.17
N ASN A 133 7.63 19.73 -4.25
CA ASN A 133 8.90 20.24 -3.76
C ASN A 133 8.72 20.99 -2.46
N GLY A 134 9.53 20.66 -1.44
CA GLY A 134 9.63 21.42 -0.20
C GLY A 134 8.47 21.26 0.80
N ILE A 135 7.49 20.39 0.51
CA ILE A 135 6.30 20.23 1.35
C ILE A 135 6.47 19.05 2.31
N SER A 136 7.08 19.34 3.46
CA SER A 136 7.35 18.34 4.49
C SER A 136 7.30 18.92 5.91
N ALA A 137 7.14 18.05 6.90
CA ALA A 137 7.17 18.41 8.31
C ALA A 137 7.61 17.23 9.18
N SER A 138 8.04 17.51 10.41
CA SER A 138 8.21 16.50 11.45
C SER A 138 7.03 16.57 12.42
N THR A 139 6.60 15.43 12.93
CA THR A 139 5.52 15.31 13.93
C THR A 139 5.74 14.03 14.75
N ARG A 140 4.89 13.79 15.76
CA ARG A 140 4.92 12.58 16.58
C ARG A 140 3.60 11.83 16.46
N PHE A 141 3.67 10.52 16.24
CA PHE A 141 2.52 9.63 16.24
C PHE A 141 2.50 8.81 17.53
N PRO A 142 1.38 8.72 18.27
CA PRO A 142 1.35 8.04 19.55
C PRO A 142 1.42 6.51 19.42
N ASP A 143 1.77 5.83 20.52
CA ASP A 143 1.55 4.38 20.64
C ASP A 143 0.05 4.11 20.84
N VAL A 144 -0.67 3.87 19.74
CA VAL A 144 -2.12 3.63 19.75
C VAL A 144 -2.46 2.21 20.21
N LEU A 145 -1.65 1.22 19.82
CA LEU A 145 -2.04 -0.19 19.95
C LEU A 145 -1.68 -0.79 21.31
N LYS A 146 -0.74 -0.18 22.06
CA LYS A 146 -0.30 -0.67 23.37
C LYS A 146 0.15 -2.13 23.36
N LEU A 147 0.70 -2.57 22.23
CA LEU A 147 1.13 -3.94 22.03
C LEU A 147 2.51 -4.16 22.65
N PRO A 148 2.78 -5.36 23.21
CA PRO A 148 4.13 -5.74 23.61
C PRO A 148 5.12 -5.64 22.44
N GLU A 149 6.39 -5.35 22.74
CA GLU A 149 7.43 -5.16 21.73
C GLU A 149 7.55 -6.36 20.77
N GLU A 150 7.39 -7.58 21.28
CA GLU A 150 7.42 -8.81 20.48
C GLU A 150 6.33 -8.84 19.40
N LYS A 151 5.10 -8.41 19.73
CA LYS A 151 3.98 -8.35 18.78
C LYS A 151 4.17 -7.21 17.77
N ILE A 152 4.67 -6.06 18.19
CA ILE A 152 5.05 -4.96 17.28
C ILE A 152 6.13 -5.43 16.30
N LYS A 153 7.14 -6.16 16.78
CA LYS A 153 8.23 -6.69 15.95
C LYS A 153 7.70 -7.59 14.83
N LEU A 154 6.75 -8.48 15.13
CA LEU A 154 6.13 -9.36 14.12
C LEU A 154 5.41 -8.57 13.03
N LEU A 155 4.63 -7.55 13.40
CA LEU A 155 3.95 -6.68 12.44
C LEU A 155 4.97 -5.90 11.58
N GLN A 156 6.04 -5.39 12.18
CA GLN A 156 7.10 -4.65 11.50
C GLN A 156 7.87 -5.52 10.48
N ILE A 157 8.13 -6.80 10.79
CA ILE A 157 8.78 -7.74 9.87
C ILE A 157 7.98 -7.86 8.56
N GLY A 158 6.66 -8.03 8.66
CA GLY A 158 5.82 -8.15 7.46
C GLY A 158 5.75 -6.87 6.63
N TRP A 159 5.65 -5.69 7.27
CA TRP A 159 5.76 -4.42 6.55
C TRP A 159 7.11 -4.26 5.84
N ARG A 160 8.21 -4.68 6.51
CA ARG A 160 9.55 -4.66 5.93
C ARG A 160 9.72 -5.59 4.74
N ALA A 161 9.04 -6.73 4.77
CA ALA A 161 8.99 -7.66 3.65
C ALA A 161 8.17 -7.13 2.46
N SER A 162 7.31 -6.11 2.67
CA SER A 162 6.42 -5.54 1.66
C SER A 162 6.77 -4.10 1.26
N ASP A 163 5.85 -3.16 1.47
CA ASP A 163 5.90 -1.76 1.02
C ASP A 163 6.94 -0.91 1.78
N GLU A 164 7.40 -1.35 2.97
CA GLU A 164 8.38 -0.58 3.74
C GLU A 164 9.78 -0.66 3.12
N THR A 165 10.30 0.53 2.84
CA THR A 165 11.64 0.79 2.34
C THR A 165 12.57 1.32 3.43
N GLU A 166 13.78 1.67 3.05
CA GLU A 166 14.76 2.30 3.92
C GLU A 166 15.16 3.66 3.39
N ALA A 167 15.27 4.65 4.28
CA ALA A 167 15.81 5.96 3.98
C ALA A 167 16.76 6.38 5.09
N LYS A 168 18.05 6.55 4.78
CA LYS A 168 19.09 6.93 5.75
C LYS A 168 19.09 6.02 7.00
N MET A 169 19.13 4.70 6.80
CA MET A 169 19.10 3.67 7.87
C MET A 169 17.83 3.66 8.74
N ARG A 170 16.74 4.27 8.26
CA ARG A 170 15.46 4.34 8.97
C ARG A 170 14.34 3.74 8.13
N PRO A 171 13.33 3.12 8.76
CA PRO A 171 12.12 2.68 8.06
C PRO A 171 11.44 3.83 7.33
N SER A 172 11.05 3.61 6.07
CA SER A 172 10.34 4.59 5.26
C SER A 172 9.21 3.94 4.47
N MET A 173 8.05 4.60 4.43
CA MET A 173 6.88 4.17 3.67
C MET A 173 6.54 5.24 2.63
N SER A 174 6.19 4.83 1.42
CA SER A 174 5.60 5.69 0.40
C SER A 174 4.32 5.05 -0.12
N THR A 175 3.19 5.72 0.04
CA THR A 175 1.89 5.15 -0.35
C THR A 175 0.93 6.23 -0.85
N SER A 176 0.03 5.83 -1.76
CA SER A 176 -1.14 6.61 -2.16
C SER A 176 -2.44 6.14 -1.48
N GLN A 177 -2.33 5.23 -0.51
CA GLN A 177 -3.46 4.69 0.23
C GLN A 177 -3.57 5.37 1.59
N PRO A 178 -4.65 6.12 1.87
CA PRO A 178 -4.77 6.85 3.12
C PRO A 178 -4.74 5.96 4.37
N TRP A 179 -5.40 4.80 4.32
CA TRP A 179 -5.43 3.86 5.45
C TRP A 179 -4.03 3.29 5.78
N GLN A 180 -3.18 3.05 4.76
CA GLN A 180 -1.83 2.52 4.97
C GLN A 180 -0.94 3.52 5.73
N VAL A 181 -1.18 4.83 5.60
CA VAL A 181 -0.45 5.87 6.37
C VAL A 181 -0.60 5.62 7.87
N PHE A 182 -1.83 5.44 8.34
CA PHE A 182 -2.11 5.19 9.76
C PHE A 182 -1.70 3.77 10.18
N ALA A 183 -2.01 2.77 9.35
CA ALA A 183 -1.69 1.37 9.62
C ALA A 183 -0.19 1.13 9.78
N TRP A 184 0.66 1.83 9.02
CA TRP A 184 2.10 1.76 9.20
C TRP A 184 2.59 2.62 10.37
N ALA A 185 2.04 3.82 10.56
CA ALA A 185 2.44 4.73 11.62
C ALA A 185 2.25 4.14 13.03
N VAL A 186 1.22 3.33 13.26
CA VAL A 186 0.99 2.68 14.57
C VAL A 186 2.09 1.69 14.97
N VAL A 187 2.74 1.03 14.00
CA VAL A 187 3.85 0.08 14.26
C VAL A 187 5.21 0.72 14.10
N ARG A 188 5.25 1.97 13.63
CA ARG A 188 6.43 2.83 13.54
C ARG A 188 6.19 4.15 14.27
N ASN A 189 5.54 4.07 15.43
CA ASN A 189 5.12 5.20 16.23
C ASN A 189 6.31 6.00 16.79
N GLY A 190 6.04 7.17 17.38
CA GLY A 190 7.06 8.13 17.80
C GLY A 190 7.31 9.19 16.74
N ALA A 191 8.55 9.65 16.61
CA ALA A 191 8.90 10.75 15.71
C ALA A 191 8.82 10.32 14.25
N LEU A 192 8.02 11.04 13.46
CA LEU A 192 7.85 10.86 12.02
C LEU A 192 8.31 12.11 11.27
N TYR A 193 8.95 11.91 10.13
CA TYR A 193 9.09 12.94 9.10
C TYR A 193 8.22 12.59 7.92
N ILE A 194 7.36 13.53 7.52
CA ILE A 194 6.31 13.34 6.53
C ILE A 194 6.53 14.33 5.38
N ARG A 195 6.34 13.86 4.15
CA ARG A 195 6.40 14.67 2.94
C ARG A 195 5.28 14.25 1.98
N VAL A 196 4.64 15.21 1.33
CA VAL A 196 3.89 14.92 0.10
C VAL A 196 4.92 14.77 -1.01
N ASP A 197 5.13 13.55 -1.50
CA ASP A 197 6.31 13.20 -2.31
C ASP A 197 6.11 13.54 -3.78
N ARG A 198 4.98 13.10 -4.33
CA ARG A 198 4.61 13.26 -5.72
C ARG A 198 3.10 13.10 -5.87
N VAL A 199 2.59 13.52 -7.02
CA VAL A 199 1.22 13.28 -7.45
C VAL A 199 1.23 12.44 -8.70
N ILE A 200 0.57 11.29 -8.66
CA ILE A 200 0.43 10.37 -9.79
C ILE A 200 -0.74 10.82 -10.65
N LEU A 201 -0.51 10.91 -11.95
CA LEU A 201 -1.51 11.19 -12.96
C LEU A 201 -2.08 9.88 -13.49
N THR A 202 -3.33 9.59 -13.14
CA THR A 202 -4.07 8.38 -13.49
C THR A 202 -5.08 8.66 -14.61
N ARG A 203 -5.81 7.63 -15.07
CA ARG A 203 -6.93 7.80 -16.01
C ARG A 203 -8.16 8.45 -15.37
N GLU A 204 -8.24 8.48 -14.05
CA GLU A 204 -9.37 9.02 -13.29
C GLU A 204 -9.04 10.39 -12.65
N GLY A 205 -7.90 10.99 -13.00
CA GLY A 205 -7.38 12.21 -12.39
C GLY A 205 -6.12 11.95 -11.57
N VAL A 206 -5.93 12.66 -10.46
CA VAL A 206 -4.72 12.59 -9.64
C VAL A 206 -4.85 11.63 -8.46
N SER A 207 -3.72 11.07 -8.02
CA SER A 207 -3.60 10.39 -6.72
C SER A 207 -2.35 10.88 -5.98
N VAL A 208 -2.50 11.19 -4.69
CA VAL A 208 -1.46 11.81 -3.87
C VAL A 208 -0.60 10.73 -3.22
N VAL A 209 0.72 10.84 -3.31
CA VAL A 209 1.66 9.93 -2.62
C VAL A 209 2.26 10.63 -1.41
N ILE A 210 2.03 10.05 -0.23
CA ILE A 210 2.64 10.47 1.03
C ILE A 210 3.86 9.60 1.30
N ARG A 211 4.97 10.24 1.65
CA ARG A 211 6.16 9.57 2.16
C ARG A 211 6.34 9.88 3.63
N MET A 212 6.64 8.84 4.40
CA MET A 212 7.00 8.94 5.82
C MET A 212 8.35 8.28 6.10
N ILE A 213 9.04 8.80 7.10
CA ILE A 213 10.29 8.23 7.66
C ILE A 213 10.12 8.16 9.17
N ALA A 214 10.28 6.97 9.74
CA ALA A 214 10.19 6.73 11.17
C ALA A 214 11.51 7.07 11.86
N ARG A 215 11.62 8.26 12.44
CA ARG A 215 12.86 8.78 13.04
C ARG A 215 13.21 8.16 14.38
N SER A 216 12.21 7.68 15.12
CA SER A 216 12.40 6.96 16.38
C SER A 216 12.89 5.52 16.20
N TRP A 217 12.94 5.00 14.97
CA TRP A 217 13.29 3.62 14.69
C TRP A 217 14.52 3.53 13.79
N LYS A 218 15.39 2.55 14.04
CA LYS A 218 16.45 2.12 13.11
C LYS A 218 15.92 0.95 12.27
N GLN A 219 16.28 0.91 11.00
CA GLN A 219 15.96 -0.25 10.17
C GLN A 219 16.79 -1.44 10.67
N LYS A 220 16.10 -2.54 10.99
CA LYS A 220 16.70 -3.73 11.62
C LYS A 220 17.02 -4.84 10.62
N TRP A 221 16.29 -4.89 9.51
CA TRP A 221 16.38 -5.99 8.55
C TRP A 221 16.51 -5.46 7.13
N SER A 222 17.28 -6.16 6.29
CA SER A 222 17.14 -6.03 4.84
C SER A 222 15.77 -6.55 4.38
N LYS A 223 15.36 -6.23 3.14
CA LYS A 223 14.07 -6.72 2.61
C LYS A 223 14.09 -8.25 2.48
N ASP A 224 15.20 -8.83 2.05
CA ASP A 224 15.36 -10.29 1.90
C ASP A 224 15.39 -11.03 3.23
N GLU A 225 16.05 -10.46 4.25
CA GLU A 225 16.00 -10.98 5.62
C GLU A 225 14.59 -10.97 6.18
N ALA A 226 13.85 -9.86 5.99
CA ALA A 226 12.47 -9.77 6.45
C ALA A 226 11.57 -10.79 5.75
N ILE A 227 11.70 -10.99 4.44
CA ILE A 227 10.98 -12.06 3.71
C ILE A 227 11.29 -13.43 4.30
N THR A 228 12.57 -13.72 4.57
CA THR A 228 12.99 -14.99 5.18
C THR A 228 12.37 -15.17 6.57
N LEU A 229 12.35 -14.12 7.39
CA LEU A 229 11.71 -14.14 8.71
C LEU A 229 10.21 -14.38 8.61
N VAL A 230 9.50 -13.71 7.68
CA VAL A 230 8.06 -13.96 7.45
C VAL A 230 7.83 -15.45 7.17
N MET A 231 8.57 -16.02 6.23
CA MET A 231 8.39 -17.43 5.84
C MET A 231 8.76 -18.40 6.96
N ASN A 232 9.77 -18.09 7.76
CA ASN A 232 10.14 -18.90 8.91
C ASN A 232 9.06 -18.86 10.00
N HIS A 233 8.53 -17.69 10.37
CA HIS A 233 7.42 -17.58 11.31
C HIS A 233 6.19 -18.33 10.82
N PHE A 234 5.86 -18.17 9.53
CA PHE A 234 4.71 -18.82 8.92
C PHE A 234 4.78 -20.35 9.00
N LYS A 235 5.95 -20.94 8.70
CA LYS A 235 6.17 -22.40 8.82
C LYS A 235 6.00 -22.94 10.24
N HIS A 236 6.17 -22.09 11.25
CA HIS A 236 5.99 -22.44 12.67
C HIS A 236 4.63 -22.00 13.21
N GLY A 237 3.68 -21.65 12.34
CA GLY A 237 2.31 -21.34 12.74
C GLY A 237 2.07 -19.91 13.24
N GLU A 238 3.05 -19.00 13.14
CA GLU A 238 2.86 -17.57 13.46
C GLU A 238 2.55 -16.79 12.18
N TRP A 239 1.30 -16.35 12.05
CA TRP A 239 0.75 -15.71 10.84
C TRP A 239 0.87 -14.18 10.83
N THR A 240 1.19 -13.56 11.97
CA THR A 240 1.23 -12.09 12.11
C THR A 240 2.14 -11.39 11.09
N PRO A 241 3.38 -11.86 10.82
CA PRO A 241 4.23 -11.24 9.81
C PRO A 241 3.70 -11.45 8.37
N LEU A 242 3.09 -12.60 8.09
CA LEU A 242 2.49 -12.85 6.77
C LEU A 242 1.29 -11.92 6.54
N PHE A 243 0.50 -11.67 7.59
CA PHE A 243 -0.62 -10.76 7.54
C PHE A 243 -0.23 -9.34 7.12
N THR A 244 0.76 -8.71 7.76
CA THR A 244 1.18 -7.36 7.34
C THR A 244 1.96 -7.34 6.02
N MET A 245 2.66 -8.42 5.67
CA MET A 245 3.23 -8.56 4.33
C MET A 245 2.12 -8.54 3.27
N TRP A 246 1.02 -9.27 3.50
CA TRP A 246 -0.13 -9.31 2.60
C TRP A 246 -0.89 -7.96 2.54
N LEU A 247 -0.99 -7.22 3.65
CA LEU A 247 -1.54 -5.85 3.61
C LEU A 247 -0.76 -4.91 2.68
N GLY A 248 0.55 -5.11 2.51
CA GLY A 248 1.34 -4.35 1.54
C GLY A 248 1.22 -4.91 0.12
N ASP A 249 1.73 -6.12 -0.09
CA ASP A 249 1.93 -6.71 -1.43
C ASP A 249 0.89 -7.78 -1.82
N GLY A 250 -0.12 -8.02 -0.99
CA GLY A 250 -1.18 -8.99 -1.25
C GLY A 250 -2.19 -8.54 -2.32
N GLU A 251 -2.58 -9.46 -3.18
CA GLU A 251 -3.50 -9.24 -4.31
C GLU A 251 -4.96 -9.49 -3.91
N ALA A 252 -5.71 -8.41 -3.65
CA ALA A 252 -7.13 -8.49 -3.25
C ALA A 252 -8.11 -8.59 -4.44
N ASN A 253 -7.71 -8.18 -5.65
CA ASN A 253 -8.62 -8.04 -6.80
C ASN A 253 -8.24 -8.89 -8.04
N ASN A 254 -7.39 -9.90 -7.88
CA ASN A 254 -7.01 -10.78 -8.99
C ASN A 254 -8.09 -11.87 -9.21
N ASN A 255 -8.50 -12.10 -10.46
CA ASN A 255 -9.42 -13.18 -10.87
C ASN A 255 -8.96 -14.57 -10.38
N ALA A 256 -7.66 -14.79 -10.20
CA ALA A 256 -7.10 -16.02 -9.61
C ALA A 256 -7.35 -16.14 -8.09
N THR A 257 -7.27 -15.02 -7.35
CA THR A 257 -7.62 -14.94 -5.91
C THR A 257 -9.13 -15.19 -5.72
N LEU A 258 -9.96 -14.62 -6.60
CA LEU A 258 -11.42 -14.69 -6.56
C LEU A 258 -11.99 -16.07 -6.94
N ARG A 259 -11.35 -16.82 -7.85
CA ARG A 259 -11.85 -18.13 -8.28
C ARG A 259 -11.36 -19.32 -7.45
N GLY A 260 -10.42 -19.13 -6.53
CA GLY A 260 -9.79 -20.25 -5.81
C GLY A 260 -9.40 -20.03 -4.34
N LYS A 261 -9.78 -18.90 -3.72
CA LYS A 261 -9.53 -18.61 -2.28
C LYS A 261 -8.04 -18.73 -1.92
N TYR A 262 -7.16 -18.13 -2.72
CA TYR A 262 -5.71 -18.18 -2.50
C TYR A 262 -5.19 -16.91 -1.81
N VAL A 263 -4.28 -17.06 -0.86
CA VAL A 263 -3.48 -15.95 -0.34
C VAL A 263 -2.33 -15.73 -1.32
N VAL A 264 -2.48 -14.71 -2.18
CA VAL A 264 -1.50 -14.35 -3.21
C VAL A 264 -0.74 -13.10 -2.80
N ILE A 265 0.60 -13.12 -2.99
CA ILE A 265 1.49 -11.98 -2.75
C ILE A 265 2.31 -11.71 -4.01
N ALA A 266 2.38 -10.43 -4.40
CA ALA A 266 3.26 -9.96 -5.44
C ALA A 266 4.73 -9.94 -4.95
N SER A 267 5.65 -10.48 -5.73
CA SER A 267 7.08 -10.52 -5.40
C SER A 267 7.94 -10.61 -6.64
N LYS A 268 9.11 -9.97 -6.61
CA LYS A 268 10.13 -10.12 -7.67
C LYS A 268 10.71 -11.53 -7.74
N GLU A 269 10.64 -12.26 -6.63
CA GLU A 269 11.17 -13.62 -6.49
C GLU A 269 10.09 -14.54 -5.90
N PRO A 270 9.04 -14.85 -6.67
CA PRO A 270 7.87 -15.58 -6.15
C PRO A 270 8.25 -16.96 -5.57
N LYS A 271 9.28 -17.62 -6.13
CA LYS A 271 9.80 -18.91 -5.67
C LYS A 271 10.34 -18.89 -4.22
N LYS A 272 10.73 -17.72 -3.70
CA LYS A 272 11.23 -17.58 -2.31
C LYS A 272 10.09 -17.62 -1.28
N ILE A 273 8.86 -17.28 -1.68
CA ILE A 273 7.75 -17.08 -0.75
C ILE A 273 6.62 -18.12 -0.92
N GLY A 274 6.47 -18.73 -2.10
CA GLY A 274 5.44 -19.74 -2.30
C GLY A 274 5.44 -20.34 -3.71
N LYS A 275 4.30 -20.92 -4.11
CA LYS A 275 4.13 -21.49 -5.45
C LYS A 275 3.96 -20.37 -6.48
N PRO A 276 4.89 -20.19 -7.44
CA PRO A 276 4.74 -19.17 -8.47
C PRO A 276 3.53 -19.45 -9.36
N ILE A 277 2.71 -18.43 -9.60
CA ILE A 277 1.56 -18.50 -10.53
C ILE A 277 1.69 -17.51 -11.69
N GLY A 278 2.75 -16.70 -11.69
CA GLY A 278 3.08 -15.74 -12.73
C GLY A 278 4.52 -15.25 -12.57
N ARG A 279 4.89 -14.25 -13.38
CA ARG A 279 6.24 -13.68 -13.36
C ARG A 279 6.60 -13.06 -12.00
N TYR A 280 5.60 -12.49 -11.33
CA TYR A 280 5.79 -11.70 -10.10
C TYR A 280 4.78 -12.03 -9.01
N GLU A 281 4.18 -13.22 -9.02
CA GLU A 281 3.11 -13.59 -8.08
C GLU A 281 3.33 -15.00 -7.53
N ALA A 282 3.07 -15.16 -6.24
CA ALA A 282 3.13 -16.44 -5.56
C ALA A 282 1.87 -16.69 -4.71
N VAL A 283 1.37 -17.92 -4.78
CA VAL A 283 0.38 -18.45 -3.84
C VAL A 283 1.13 -18.94 -2.60
N ILE A 284 0.77 -18.37 -1.43
CA ILE A 284 1.37 -18.69 -0.14
C ILE A 284 0.52 -19.70 0.63
N ALA A 285 -0.81 -19.54 0.55
CA ALA A 285 -1.78 -20.40 1.21
C ALA A 285 -3.07 -20.46 0.39
N SER A 286 -3.95 -21.40 0.70
CA SER A 286 -5.21 -21.63 -0.01
C SER A 286 -6.36 -21.94 0.96
N GLY A 287 -7.58 -21.66 0.52
CA GLY A 287 -8.81 -21.89 1.26
C GLY A 287 -9.23 -20.71 2.14
N THR A 288 -10.52 -20.68 2.50
CA THR A 288 -11.07 -19.67 3.43
C THR A 288 -10.43 -19.74 4.82
N GLU A 289 -9.95 -20.93 5.23
CA GLU A 289 -9.26 -21.11 6.50
C GLU A 289 -7.96 -20.29 6.56
N ALA A 290 -7.25 -20.11 5.45
CA ALA A 290 -6.08 -19.25 5.40
C ALA A 290 -6.45 -17.78 5.67
N PHE A 291 -7.57 -17.31 5.13
CA PHE A 291 -8.08 -15.96 5.41
C PHE A 291 -8.60 -15.82 6.85
N ALA A 292 -9.23 -16.86 7.41
CA ALA A 292 -9.60 -16.90 8.82
C ALA A 292 -8.35 -16.78 9.71
N LYS A 293 -7.26 -17.50 9.41
CA LYS A 293 -5.99 -17.37 10.14
C LYS A 293 -5.35 -15.99 10.01
N LEU A 294 -5.40 -15.36 8.83
CA LEU A 294 -4.96 -13.97 8.66
C LEU A 294 -5.82 -12.99 9.49
N ARG A 295 -7.15 -13.19 9.52
CA ARG A 295 -8.08 -12.40 10.31
C ARG A 295 -7.78 -12.54 11.81
N ASP A 296 -7.60 -13.76 12.28
CA ASP A 296 -7.35 -14.06 13.68
C ASP A 296 -5.96 -13.53 14.12
N ALA A 297 -4.95 -13.61 13.25
CA ALA A 297 -3.62 -13.07 13.48
C ALA A 297 -3.57 -11.53 13.57
N ALA A 298 -4.56 -10.84 13.00
CA ALA A 298 -4.64 -9.38 13.06
C ALA A 298 -4.82 -8.87 14.51
N GLY A 299 -5.56 -9.60 15.34
CA GLY A 299 -5.87 -9.19 16.72
C GLY A 299 -6.36 -7.73 16.81
N VAL A 300 -5.80 -6.95 17.74
CA VAL A 300 -6.14 -5.52 17.91
C VAL A 300 -5.80 -4.65 16.68
N TYR A 301 -4.85 -5.10 15.85
CA TYR A 301 -4.54 -4.42 14.59
C TYR A 301 -5.71 -4.52 13.60
N GLY A 302 -6.50 -5.61 13.65
CA GLY A 302 -7.75 -5.74 12.90
C GLY A 302 -8.77 -4.65 13.26
N THR A 303 -8.92 -4.37 14.57
CA THR A 303 -9.78 -3.28 15.06
C THR A 303 -9.36 -1.91 14.52
N LEU A 304 -8.05 -1.66 14.42
CA LEU A 304 -7.54 -0.45 13.76
C LEU A 304 -7.94 -0.42 12.28
N LEU A 305 -7.78 -1.52 11.55
CA LEU A 305 -8.11 -1.57 10.13
C LEU A 305 -9.61 -1.39 9.86
N ASP A 306 -10.47 -1.82 10.79
CA ASP A 306 -11.91 -1.51 10.79
C ASP A 306 -12.16 0.00 10.91
N ALA A 307 -11.54 0.66 11.89
CA ALA A 307 -11.62 2.10 12.07
C ALA A 307 -11.10 2.88 10.84
N LEU A 308 -10.10 2.33 10.16
CA LEU A 308 -9.50 2.92 8.95
C LEU A 308 -10.26 2.59 7.65
N ARG A 309 -11.31 1.76 7.69
CA ARG A 309 -12.04 1.30 6.49
C ARG A 309 -11.12 0.70 5.42
N SER A 310 -10.13 -0.11 5.81
CA SER A 310 -9.17 -0.69 4.86
C SER A 310 -9.84 -1.68 3.89
N HIS A 311 -9.73 -1.45 2.59
CA HIS A 311 -10.25 -2.37 1.57
C HIS A 311 -9.66 -3.78 1.66
N LYS A 312 -8.35 -3.89 1.95
CA LYS A 312 -7.69 -5.19 2.12
C LYS A 312 -8.19 -5.94 3.34
N TRP A 313 -8.50 -5.21 4.41
CA TRP A 313 -9.11 -5.83 5.59
C TRP A 313 -10.53 -6.33 5.32
N ASN A 314 -11.33 -5.54 4.60
CA ASN A 314 -12.66 -5.97 4.17
C ASN A 314 -12.59 -7.25 3.32
N TYR A 315 -11.60 -7.35 2.45
CA TYR A 315 -11.37 -8.56 1.65
C TYR A 315 -11.05 -9.79 2.50
N ILE A 316 -10.14 -9.65 3.49
CA ILE A 316 -9.83 -10.74 4.43
C ILE A 316 -11.08 -11.19 5.17
N LYS A 317 -11.86 -10.25 5.72
CA LYS A 317 -13.09 -10.57 6.46
C LYS A 317 -14.10 -11.31 5.58
N MET A 318 -14.38 -10.77 4.38
CA MET A 318 -15.31 -11.38 3.43
C MET A 318 -14.95 -12.84 3.13
N LEU A 319 -13.68 -13.13 2.83
CA LEU A 319 -13.25 -14.50 2.51
C LEU A 319 -13.12 -15.41 3.74
N ALA A 320 -12.84 -14.84 4.91
CA ALA A 320 -12.83 -15.59 6.17
C ALA A 320 -14.24 -16.00 6.60
N ASP A 321 -15.24 -15.15 6.37
CA ASP A 321 -16.64 -15.39 6.76
C ASP A 321 -17.33 -16.39 5.81
N ASP A 322 -16.86 -16.52 4.57
CA ASP A 322 -17.20 -17.61 3.64
C ASP A 322 -16.66 -18.99 4.07
N ALA A 323 -15.90 -19.07 5.17
CA ALA A 323 -15.49 -20.35 5.73
C ALA A 323 -16.72 -21.07 6.30
N PRO A 324 -17.02 -22.31 5.91
CA PRO A 324 -18.17 -23.03 6.45
C PRO A 324 -18.07 -23.08 7.98
N ASN A 325 -19.07 -22.50 8.65
CA ASN A 325 -19.22 -22.48 10.10
C ASN A 325 -19.05 -23.89 10.68
N LYS A 326 -17.87 -24.23 11.21
CA LYS A 326 -17.70 -25.37 12.11
C LYS A 326 -18.25 -24.99 13.49
N LYS A 327 -19.58 -24.90 13.63
CA LYS A 327 -20.25 -25.09 14.92
C LYS A 327 -21.50 -25.97 14.77
N LYS A 328 -21.38 -27.15 15.41
CA LYS A 328 -22.41 -28.15 15.81
C LYS A 328 -23.06 -29.01 14.72
N LYS A 329 -22.38 -30.13 14.41
CA LYS A 329 -23.00 -31.47 14.50
C LYS A 329 -22.06 -32.39 15.26
N THR A 330 -22.32 -32.53 16.56
CA THR A 330 -21.90 -33.68 17.35
C THR A 330 -22.54 -34.92 16.75
N ARG A 331 -21.73 -35.80 16.15
CA ARG A 331 -21.97 -37.24 16.19
C ARG A 331 -20.63 -37.91 16.48
N ASN A 332 -20.61 -38.60 17.63
CA ASN A 332 -19.53 -39.49 18.04
C ASN A 332 -19.11 -40.40 16.89
N ASN A 333 -17.81 -40.45 16.62
CA ASN A 333 -17.02 -41.68 16.61
C ASN A 333 -15.60 -41.39 16.09
N GLY A 334 -14.61 -41.79 16.88
CA GLY A 334 -13.28 -42.17 16.40
C GLY A 334 -12.35 -41.02 16.01
N THR A 335 -11.29 -40.88 16.79
CA THR A 335 -9.96 -40.33 16.47
C THR A 335 -9.79 -39.93 14.99
N LYS A 336 -9.79 -38.63 14.70
CA LYS A 336 -9.34 -38.10 13.39
C LYS A 336 -8.45 -36.87 13.58
N ALA A 337 -7.26 -37.00 12.99
CA ALA A 337 -6.15 -36.06 13.01
C ALA A 337 -6.51 -34.65 12.51
N GLU A 338 -5.72 -33.67 12.98
CA GLU A 338 -5.70 -32.31 12.44
C GLU A 338 -5.51 -32.32 10.90
N PRO A 339 -6.21 -31.43 10.17
CA PRO A 339 -5.98 -31.29 8.74
C PRO A 339 -4.57 -30.72 8.49
N ASP A 340 -3.83 -31.43 7.66
CA ASP A 340 -2.44 -31.18 7.29
C ASP A 340 -2.34 -29.92 6.41
N ILE A 341 -2.25 -28.74 7.05
CA ILE A 341 -2.03 -27.46 6.36
C ILE A 341 -0.52 -27.35 6.08
N LYS A 342 -0.07 -28.08 5.05
CA LYS A 342 1.31 -28.03 4.59
C LYS A 342 1.54 -26.85 3.65
N PRO A 343 2.71 -26.19 3.73
CA PRO A 343 3.22 -25.37 2.64
C PRO A 343 3.15 -26.16 1.33
N VAL A 344 2.73 -25.52 0.25
CA VAL A 344 2.66 -26.19 -1.06
C VAL A 344 4.06 -26.72 -1.41
N PRO A 345 4.23 -28.04 -1.64
CA PRO A 345 5.56 -28.62 -1.89
C PRO A 345 6.20 -28.04 -3.16
N ILE A 346 7.50 -27.76 -3.09
CA ILE A 346 8.31 -27.43 -4.27
C ILE A 346 8.66 -28.76 -4.96
N GLU A 347 7.78 -29.27 -5.81
CA GLU A 347 8.13 -30.39 -6.68
C GLU A 347 9.12 -29.93 -7.76
N LYS A 348 10.31 -30.54 -7.76
CA LYS A 348 11.26 -30.47 -8.87
C LYS A 348 10.70 -31.28 -10.04
N ASN A 349 9.84 -30.67 -10.86
CA ASN A 349 9.55 -31.23 -12.18
C ASN A 349 10.66 -30.86 -13.17
N ARG A 350 11.54 -31.84 -13.37
CA ARG A 350 12.49 -31.95 -14.48
C ARG A 350 11.79 -32.81 -15.55
N ARG A 351 11.80 -32.36 -16.82
CA ARG A 351 11.20 -32.93 -18.06
C ARG A 351 9.75 -32.48 -18.30
N LYS A 352 9.31 -31.95 -19.43
CA LYS A 352 9.82 -31.51 -20.76
C LYS A 352 8.94 -30.28 -21.09
N ASP A 353 9.46 -29.19 -21.65
CA ASP A 353 9.55 -28.91 -23.10
C ASP A 353 10.65 -27.83 -23.24
N GLU A 354 11.76 -27.93 -23.98
CA GLU A 354 12.00 -28.46 -25.33
C GLU A 354 11.02 -27.93 -26.39
N THR A 355 10.72 -26.63 -26.36
CA THR A 355 10.50 -25.79 -27.57
C THR A 355 10.38 -24.31 -27.17
N ALA A 356 11.50 -23.63 -26.93
CA ALA A 356 11.65 -22.17 -27.08
C ALA A 356 13.13 -21.78 -26.81
N GLN A 357 14.04 -22.50 -27.45
CA GLN A 357 15.44 -22.12 -27.55
C GLN A 357 15.65 -21.80 -29.03
N ASN A 358 16.03 -20.56 -29.30
CA ASN A 358 16.27 -19.89 -30.60
C ASN A 358 15.22 -18.83 -30.93
N HIS A 359 15.33 -17.66 -30.30
CA HIS A 359 15.78 -16.45 -31.00
C HIS A 359 16.34 -15.45 -29.98
N HIS A 360 17.67 -15.28 -30.06
CA HIS A 360 18.56 -14.22 -29.59
C HIS A 360 17.94 -13.03 -28.83
N GLU A 361 18.40 -12.72 -27.61
CA GLU A 361 19.68 -12.01 -27.33
C GLU A 361 19.88 -10.75 -28.17
N ALA A 362 19.47 -9.60 -27.61
CA ALA A 362 20.23 -8.36 -27.68
C ALA A 362 19.69 -7.37 -26.63
N GLY A 363 20.57 -6.84 -25.77
CA GLY A 363 20.33 -5.59 -25.04
C GLY A 363 20.07 -5.69 -23.54
N THR A 364 20.87 -6.44 -22.79
CA THR A 364 21.07 -6.20 -21.35
C THR A 364 21.95 -4.97 -21.13
N GLU A 365 21.40 -3.92 -20.53
CA GLU A 365 22.16 -2.93 -19.74
C GLU A 365 21.18 -2.27 -18.73
N LYS A 366 21.21 -2.70 -17.46
CA LYS A 366 21.92 -2.04 -16.36
C LYS A 366 21.67 -0.53 -16.27
N THR A 367 20.95 -0.10 -15.24
CA THR A 367 21.44 0.97 -14.35
C THR A 367 20.81 0.81 -12.96
N TYR A 368 21.69 0.57 -12.00
CA TYR A 368 21.44 0.65 -10.56
C TYR A 368 21.43 2.12 -10.12
N TYR A 369 20.83 2.37 -8.96
CA TYR A 369 20.75 3.65 -8.23
C TYR A 369 22.04 4.51 -8.25
N ALA A 370 21.86 5.81 -8.51
CA ALA A 370 22.61 6.89 -7.86
C ALA A 370 21.82 8.22 -7.97
N ALA A 371 21.81 8.97 -6.86
CA ALA A 371 21.19 10.29 -6.59
C ALA A 371 19.68 10.33 -6.23
#